data_AF-A0A7S0B3H8-F1
#
_entry.id   AF-A0A7S0B3H8-F1
#
_cell.length_a   1.000
_cell.length_b   1.000
_cell.length_c   1.000
_cell.angle_alpha   90.00
_cell.angle_beta   90.00
_cell.angle_gamma   90.00
#
_symmetry.space_group_name_H-M   'P 1'
#
loop_
_entity.id
_entity.type
_entity.pdbx_description
1 polymer ?
#
loop_
_entity_poly.entity_id
_entity_poly.type
_entity_poly.pdbx_seq_one_letter_code
_entity_poly.pdbx_strand_id
1 'polypeptide(L)'
;WPTWYQSVSMWEQVDPHLIFHVFLPLLVFAEAMRLNIKLAMQLFMQVLLLAVPGVVLGTLGTAAFVHEVLPYGWSWSTCLVFGSILAATDPVAVVALFNTLGVSPRLTMLISGESLLNDGTAIVLFMSMLKIMLG
;
A
#
# COMPACT_ATOMS: atom_id res chain seq x y z
N TRP A 1 15.71 -26.59 -19.55
CA TRP A 1 14.70 -25.64 -19.06
C TRP A 1 14.61 -24.44 -20.00
N PRO A 2 14.09 -24.56 -21.24
CA PRO A 2 14.02 -23.43 -22.19
C PRO A 2 12.77 -22.55 -21.97
N THR A 3 11.77 -23.09 -21.26
CA THR A 3 10.44 -22.50 -21.08
C THR A 3 10.41 -21.35 -20.07
N TRP A 4 11.31 -21.33 -19.08
CA TRP A 4 11.30 -20.25 -18.07
C TRP A 4 11.66 -18.90 -18.67
N TYR A 5 12.61 -18.85 -19.62
CA TYR A 5 13.02 -17.61 -20.27
C TYR A 5 11.87 -17.04 -21.11
N GLN A 6 11.13 -17.94 -21.77
CA GLN A 6 9.90 -17.60 -22.49
C GLN A 6 8.85 -17.06 -21.52
N SER A 7 8.60 -17.73 -20.39
CA SER A 7 7.65 -17.23 -19.38
C SER A 7 8.05 -15.85 -18.85
N VAL A 8 9.31 -15.64 -18.47
CA VAL A 8 9.79 -14.34 -17.99
C VAL A 8 9.63 -13.26 -19.06
N SER A 9 10.00 -13.55 -20.31
CA SER A 9 9.84 -12.59 -21.41
C SER A 9 8.37 -12.28 -21.73
N MET A 10 7.46 -13.24 -21.54
CA MET A 10 6.01 -13.01 -21.68
C MET A 10 5.49 -12.09 -20.57
N TRP A 11 5.93 -12.28 -19.33
CA TRP A 11 5.55 -11.42 -18.20
C TRP A 11 6.10 -10.01 -18.34
N GLU A 12 7.33 -9.85 -18.84
CA GLU A 12 7.97 -8.55 -19.06
C GLU A 12 7.21 -7.68 -20.08
N GLN A 13 6.56 -8.31 -21.05
CA GLN A 13 5.80 -7.61 -22.10
C GLN A 13 4.37 -7.24 -21.70
N VAL A 14 3.89 -7.70 -20.54
CA VAL A 14 2.54 -7.35 -20.08
C VAL A 14 2.52 -5.89 -19.64
N ASP A 15 1.59 -5.11 -20.18
CA ASP A 15 1.37 -3.73 -19.76
C ASP A 15 0.99 -3.69 -18.27
N PRO A 16 1.82 -3.09 -17.39
CA PRO A 16 1.52 -2.96 -15.97
C PRO A 16 0.21 -2.21 -15.72
N HIS A 17 -0.12 -1.23 -16.57
CA HIS A 17 -1.35 -0.45 -16.43
C HIS A 17 -2.59 -1.31 -16.65
N LEU A 18 -2.53 -2.33 -17.52
CA LEU A 18 -3.61 -3.28 -17.73
C LEU A 18 -3.88 -4.09 -16.47
N ILE A 19 -2.81 -4.54 -15.79
CA ILE A 19 -2.92 -5.27 -14.52
C ILE A 19 -3.58 -4.39 -13.47
N PHE A 20 -3.11 -3.15 -13.29
CA PHE A 20 -3.71 -2.23 -12.33
C PHE A 20 -5.17 -1.91 -12.64
N HIS A 21 -5.53 -1.59 -13.89
CA HIS A 21 -6.91 -1.21 -14.25
C HIS A 21 -7.91 -2.36 -14.12
N VAL A 22 -7.48 -3.61 -14.32
CA VAL A 22 -8.37 -4.77 -14.23
C VAL A 22 -8.45 -5.30 -12.81
N PHE A 23 -7.31 -5.51 -12.15
CA PHE A 23 -7.27 -6.19 -10.85
C PHE A 23 -7.50 -5.25 -9.68
N LEU A 24 -6.98 -4.02 -9.69
CA LEU A 24 -7.09 -3.11 -8.55
C LEU A 24 -8.55 -2.80 -8.19
N PRO A 25 -9.46 -2.46 -9.15
CA PRO A 25 -10.87 -2.25 -8.82
C PRO A 25 -11.54 -3.51 -8.25
N LEU A 26 -11.20 -4.69 -8.78
CA LEU A 26 -11.77 -5.96 -8.34
C LEU A 26 -11.32 -6.31 -6.91
N LEU A 27 -10.02 -6.13 -6.61
CA LEU A 27 -9.43 -6.38 -5.29
C LEU A 27 -9.98 -5.41 -4.25
N VAL A 28 -10.00 -4.11 -4.56
CA VAL A 28 -10.56 -3.08 -3.67
C VAL A 28 -12.04 -3.35 -3.39
N PHE A 29 -12.81 -3.75 -4.40
CA PHE A 29 -14.21 -4.13 -4.22
C PHE A 29 -14.36 -5.37 -3.32
N ALA A 30 -13.55 -6.40 -3.54
CA ALA A 30 -13.58 -7.61 -2.73
C ALA A 30 -13.24 -7.33 -1.25
N GLU A 31 -12.25 -6.48 -0.98
CA GLU A 31 -11.91 -6.04 0.38
C GLU A 31 -13.01 -5.18 1.00
N ALA A 32 -13.56 -4.22 0.26
CA ALA A 32 -14.67 -3.38 0.73
C ALA A 32 -15.90 -4.22 1.11
N MET A 33 -16.20 -5.29 0.36
CA MET A 33 -17.32 -6.18 0.63
C MET A 33 -17.14 -7.03 1.90
N ARG A 34 -15.91 -7.24 2.36
CA ARG A 34 -15.63 -7.96 3.62
C ARG A 34 -15.76 -7.06 4.86
N LEU A 35 -15.79 -5.74 4.69
CA LEU A 35 -15.86 -4.79 5.80
C LEU A 35 -17.26 -4.70 6.42
N ASN A 36 -17.30 -4.63 7.75
CA ASN A 36 -18.52 -4.26 8.45
C ASN A 36 -18.73 -2.74 8.35
N ILE A 37 -19.55 -2.31 7.37
CA ILE A 37 -19.79 -0.90 7.05
C ILE A 37 -20.24 -0.08 8.27
N LYS A 38 -21.10 -0.63 9.13
CA LYS A 38 -21.57 0.09 10.33
C LYS A 38 -20.41 0.39 11.28
N LEU A 39 -19.54 -0.59 11.49
CA LEU A 39 -18.39 -0.46 12.38
C LEU A 39 -17.30 0.41 11.73
N ALA A 40 -17.12 0.31 10.40
CA ALA A 40 -16.25 1.17 9.62
C ALA A 40 -16.63 2.65 9.75
N MET A 41 -17.92 2.98 9.62
CA MET A 41 -18.40 4.35 9.80
C MET A 41 -18.21 4.86 11.23
N GLN A 42 -18.29 3.99 12.24
CA GLN A 42 -18.06 4.37 13.64
C GLN A 42 -16.58 4.69 13.94
N LEU A 43 -15.64 3.98 13.32
CA LEU A 43 -14.21 4.19 13.55
C LEU A 43 -13.52 4.98 12.43
N PHE A 44 -14.27 5.51 11.46
CA PHE A 44 -13.74 6.16 10.26
C PHE A 44 -12.67 7.21 10.57
N MET A 45 -12.88 8.06 11.57
CA MET A 45 -11.90 9.07 11.97
C MET A 45 -10.59 8.46 12.51
N GLN A 46 -10.67 7.35 13.23
CA GLN A 46 -9.48 6.66 13.73
C GLN A 46 -8.71 6.01 12.59
N VAL A 47 -9.43 5.37 11.67
CA VAL A 47 -8.86 4.78 10.46
C VAL A 47 -8.16 5.86 9.62
N LEU A 48 -8.82 7.00 9.40
CA LEU A 48 -8.27 8.12 8.63
C LEU A 48 -7.00 8.69 9.26
N LEU A 49 -6.99 8.86 10.59
CA LEU A 49 -5.82 9.35 11.33
C LEU A 49 -4.63 8.39 11.28
N LEU A 50 -4.87 7.09 11.18
CA LEU A 50 -3.81 6.10 11.02
C LEU A 50 -3.33 6.05 9.56
N ALA A 51 -4.25 5.97 8.61
CA ALA A 51 -3.95 5.77 7.20
C ALA A 51 -3.31 6.99 6.52
N VAL A 52 -3.61 8.23 6.94
CA VAL A 52 -3.08 9.42 6.25
C VAL A 52 -1.77 9.89 6.90
N PRO A 53 -1.75 10.38 8.15
CA PRO A 53 -0.51 10.69 8.86
C PRO A 53 0.48 9.53 8.90
N GLY A 54 0.02 8.29 9.12
CA GLY A 54 0.89 7.12 9.21
C GLY A 54 1.65 6.87 7.91
N VAL A 55 0.98 6.99 6.76
CA VAL A 55 1.61 6.84 5.44
C VAL A 55 2.63 7.93 5.17
N VAL A 56 2.31 9.17 5.51
CA VAL A 56 3.24 10.30 5.34
C VAL A 56 4.47 10.10 6.22
N LEU A 57 4.29 9.76 7.49
CA LEU A 57 5.39 9.52 8.42
C LEU A 57 6.23 8.30 8.01
N GLY A 58 5.59 7.20 7.58
CA GLY A 58 6.26 6.00 7.09
C GLY A 58 7.07 6.27 5.83
N THR A 59 6.52 7.06 4.89
CA THR A 59 7.22 7.50 3.68
C THR A 59 8.44 8.33 4.03
N LEU A 60 8.28 9.36 4.90
CA LEU A 60 9.38 10.22 5.33
C LEU A 60 10.46 9.43 6.07
N GLY A 61 10.07 8.52 6.97
CA GLY A 61 11.00 7.67 7.71
C GLY A 61 11.79 6.75 6.79
N THR A 62 11.12 6.09 5.85
CA THR A 62 11.77 5.21 4.86
C THR A 62 12.70 6.00 3.94
N ALA A 63 12.26 7.17 3.48
CA ALA A 63 13.06 8.02 2.61
C ALA A 63 14.30 8.58 3.35
N ALA A 64 14.16 9.01 4.60
CA ALA A 64 15.28 9.44 5.43
C ALA A 64 16.27 8.29 5.69
N PHE A 65 15.76 7.09 6.00
CA PHE A 65 16.58 5.91 6.18
C PHE A 65 17.40 5.59 4.92
N VAL A 66 16.76 5.57 3.75
CA VAL A 66 17.44 5.29 2.48
C VAL A 66 18.47 6.37 2.14
N HIS A 67 18.14 7.65 2.37
CA HIS A 67 19.04 8.77 2.09
C HIS A 67 20.29 8.76 2.98
N GLU A 68 20.15 8.51 4.28
CA GLU A 68 21.24 8.64 5.25
C GLU A 68 22.03 7.34 5.46
N VAL A 69 21.37 6.17 5.37
CA VAL A 69 21.97 4.88 5.73
C VAL A 69 22.45 4.11 4.51
N LEU A 70 21.76 4.22 3.37
CA LEU A 70 22.09 3.42 2.19
C LEU A 70 23.03 4.19 1.25
N PRO A 71 24.10 3.55 0.74
CA PRO A 71 25.14 4.22 -0.05
C PRO A 71 24.74 4.39 -1.53
N TYR A 72 23.48 4.72 -1.82
CA TYR A 72 22.98 4.85 -3.19
C TYR A 72 23.19 6.24 -3.80
N GLY A 73 23.40 7.27 -2.97
CA GLY A 73 23.58 8.64 -3.44
C GLY A 73 22.34 9.22 -4.15
N TRP A 74 21.15 8.72 -3.81
CA TRP A 74 19.88 9.17 -4.38
C TRP A 74 19.49 10.56 -3.87
N SER A 75 18.83 11.34 -4.73
CA SER A 75 18.24 12.61 -4.30
C SER A 75 17.07 12.37 -3.35
N TRP A 76 16.73 13.39 -2.56
CA TRP A 76 15.55 13.35 -1.69
C TRP A 76 14.26 13.03 -2.44
N SER A 77 14.09 13.53 -3.68
CA SER A 77 12.92 13.21 -4.51
C SER A 77 12.84 11.72 -4.84
N THR A 78 13.95 11.10 -5.24
CA THR A 78 14.01 9.65 -5.50
C THR A 78 13.74 8.83 -4.23
N CYS A 79 14.29 9.23 -3.08
CA CYS A 79 14.02 8.58 -1.81
C CYS A 79 12.54 8.68 -1.39
N LEU A 80 11.88 9.82 -1.62
CA LEU A 80 10.45 10.00 -1.35
C LEU A 80 9.57 9.16 -2.27
N VAL A 81 9.93 9.09 -3.56
CA VAL A 81 9.27 8.18 -4.50
C VAL A 81 9.39 6.74 -4.00
N PHE A 82 10.59 6.30 -3.63
CA PHE A 82 10.81 4.97 -3.07
C PHE A 82 10.01 4.71 -1.79
N GLY A 83 10.05 5.64 -0.83
CA GLY A 83 9.30 5.52 0.43
C GLY A 83 7.79 5.45 0.20
N SER A 84 7.26 6.21 -0.76
CA SER A 84 5.82 6.23 -1.06
C SER A 84 5.32 4.93 -1.71
N ILE A 85 6.13 4.28 -2.55
CA ILE A 85 5.81 2.95 -3.10
C ILE A 85 5.72 1.91 -1.98
N LEU A 86 6.61 2.00 -0.99
CA LEU A 86 6.67 1.06 0.14
C LEU A 86 5.66 1.35 1.26
N ALA A 87 4.91 2.45 1.17
CA ALA A 87 4.00 2.85 2.24
C ALA A 87 2.72 2.02 2.29
N ALA A 88 2.28 1.45 1.17
CA ALA A 88 1.10 0.57 1.11
C ALA A 88 1.38 -0.75 1.85
N THR A 89 0.47 -1.14 2.76
CA THR A 89 0.62 -2.32 3.62
C THR A 89 -0.57 -3.26 3.50
N ASP A 90 -0.32 -4.56 3.38
CA ASP A 90 -1.35 -5.61 3.34
C ASP A 90 -1.47 -6.35 4.70
N PRO A 91 -2.62 -6.27 5.38
CA PRO A 91 -2.86 -6.90 6.67
C PRO A 91 -3.47 -8.30 6.54
N VAL A 92 -3.62 -8.88 5.35
CA VAL A 92 -4.31 -10.18 5.15
C VAL A 92 -3.82 -11.26 6.11
N ALA A 93 -2.50 -11.40 6.28
CA ALA A 93 -1.93 -12.38 7.22
C ALA A 93 -2.26 -12.07 8.69
N VAL A 94 -2.22 -10.79 9.07
CA VAL A 94 -2.51 -10.32 10.43
C VAL A 94 -3.99 -10.50 10.75
N VAL A 95 -4.88 -10.15 9.81
CA VAL A 95 -6.33 -10.30 9.92
C VAL A 95 -6.71 -11.78 10.01
N ALA A 96 -6.08 -12.65 9.21
CA ALA A 96 -6.29 -14.10 9.30
C ALA A 96 -5.91 -14.62 10.71
N LEU A 97 -4.77 -14.20 11.24
CA LEU A 97 -4.36 -14.56 12.60
C LEU A 97 -5.35 -14.04 13.66
N PHE A 98 -5.81 -12.80 13.52
CA PHE A 98 -6.75 -12.19 14.46
C PHE A 98 -8.08 -12.95 14.53
N ASN A 99 -8.55 -13.45 13.39
CA ASN A 99 -9.74 -14.30 13.33
C ASN A 99 -9.52 -15.64 14.05
N THR A 100 -8.33 -16.24 13.96
CA THR A 100 -8.03 -17.48 14.72
C THR A 100 -7.89 -17.26 16.22
N LEU A 101 -7.43 -16.08 16.64
CA LEU A 101 -7.23 -15.71 18.04
C LEU A 101 -8.47 -15.13 18.72
N GLY A 102 -9.57 -14.92 17.98
CA GLY A 102 -10.79 -14.32 18.53
C GLY A 102 -10.63 -12.86 18.93
N VAL A 103 -9.79 -12.10 18.22
CA VAL A 103 -9.56 -10.67 18.46
C VAL A 103 -10.86 -9.88 18.26
N SER A 104 -11.01 -8.76 18.99
CA SER A 104 -12.21 -7.94 18.93
C SER A 104 -12.51 -7.46 17.49
N PRO A 105 -13.78 -7.51 17.04
CA PRO A 105 -14.17 -7.03 15.71
C PRO A 105 -13.80 -5.57 15.44
N ARG A 106 -13.67 -4.75 16.50
CA ARG A 106 -13.23 -3.35 16.39
C ARG A 106 -11.77 -3.24 15.96
N LEU A 107 -10.88 -4.00 16.58
CA LEU A 107 -9.46 -3.96 16.25
C LEU A 107 -9.19 -4.53 14.85
N THR A 108 -9.87 -5.64 14.50
CA THR A 108 -9.78 -6.20 13.15
C THR A 108 -10.24 -5.18 12.09
N MET A 109 -11.37 -4.50 12.33
CA MET A 109 -11.85 -3.46 11.42
C MET A 109 -10.87 -2.28 11.33
N LEU A 110 -10.31 -1.83 12.46
CA LEU A 110 -9.36 -0.73 12.48
C LEU A 110 -8.16 -1.01 11.57
N ILE A 111 -7.57 -2.22 11.66
CA ILE A 111 -6.43 -2.62 10.82
C ILE A 111 -6.84 -2.81 9.36
N SER A 112 -7.95 -3.50 9.09
CA SER A 112 -8.42 -3.70 7.71
C SER A 112 -8.78 -2.37 7.03
N GLY A 113 -9.40 -1.45 7.77
CA GLY A 113 -9.74 -0.13 7.27
C GLY A 113 -8.50 0.74 7.05
N GLU A 114 -7.51 0.64 7.94
CA GLU A 114 -6.26 1.41 7.84
C GLU A 114 -5.52 1.04 6.57
N SER A 115 -5.32 -0.26 6.32
CA SER A 115 -4.74 -0.75 5.07
C SER A 115 -5.53 -0.33 3.82
N LEU A 116 -6.87 -0.45 3.84
CA LEU A 116 -7.69 -0.07 2.69
C LEU A 116 -7.55 1.42 2.34
N LEU A 117 -7.51 2.31 3.33
CA LEU A 117 -7.29 3.74 3.10
C LEU A 117 -5.82 4.08 2.81
N ASN A 118 -4.88 3.32 3.38
CA ASN A 118 -3.46 3.44 3.13
C ASN A 118 -3.17 3.23 1.64
N ASP A 119 -3.67 2.16 1.01
CA ASP A 119 -3.45 1.89 -0.43
C ASP A 119 -3.80 3.08 -1.32
N GLY A 120 -4.95 3.71 -1.07
CA GLY A 120 -5.39 4.92 -1.77
C GLY A 120 -4.51 6.14 -1.47
N THR A 121 -4.05 6.29 -0.23
CA THR A 121 -3.19 7.41 0.17
C THR A 121 -1.77 7.26 -0.42
N ALA A 122 -1.21 6.05 -0.37
CA ALA A 122 0.10 5.72 -0.88
C ALA A 122 0.20 5.95 -2.39
N ILE A 123 -0.80 5.53 -3.18
CA ILE A 123 -0.79 5.76 -4.63
C ILE A 123 -0.86 7.26 -4.99
N VAL A 124 -1.65 8.05 -4.26
CA VAL A 124 -1.73 9.51 -4.46
C VAL A 124 -0.39 10.17 -4.11
N LEU A 125 0.22 9.76 -3.00
CA LEU A 125 1.51 10.27 -2.57
C LEU A 125 2.61 9.90 -3.57
N PHE A 126 2.63 8.65 -4.04
CA PHE A 126 3.55 8.17 -5.06
C PHE A 126 3.45 8.97 -6.35
N MET A 127 2.24 9.13 -6.91
CA MET A 127 2.05 9.91 -8.14
C MET A 127 2.48 11.37 -7.96
N SER A 128 2.23 11.95 -6.78
CA SER A 128 2.66 13.32 -6.45
C SER A 128 4.18 13.45 -6.39
N MET A 129 4.86 12.54 -5.68
CA MET A 129 6.32 12.54 -5.56
C MET A 129 7.00 12.22 -6.89
N LEU A 130 6.44 11.28 -7.67
CA LEU A 130 6.94 10.92 -8.98
C LEU A 130 6.88 12.11 -9.94
N LYS A 131 5.76 12.84 -9.93
CA LYS A 131 5.65 14.08 -10.70
C LYS A 131 6.71 15.10 -10.30
N ILE A 132 6.88 15.35 -8.99
CA ILE A 132 7.92 16.27 -8.49
C ILE A 132 9.32 15.83 -8.91
N MET A 133 9.60 14.53 -8.93
CA MET A 133 10.90 13.99 -9.36
C MET A 133 11.15 14.19 -10.86
N LEU A 134 10.11 14.05 -11.69
CA LEU A 134 10.21 14.14 -13.15
C LEU A 134 10.15 15.59 -13.68
N GLY A 135 9.63 16.54 -12.89
CA GLY A 135 9.44 17.95 -13.27
C GLY A 135 8.05 18.24 -13.82
#